data_AF-A0A7W1VPG8-F1
#
_entry.id   AF-A0A7W1VPG8-F1
#
_cell.length_a   1.000
_cell.length_b   1.000
_cell.length_c   1.000
_cell.angle_alpha   90.00
_cell.angle_beta   90.00
_cell.angle_gamma   90.00
#
_symmetry.space_group_name_H-M   'P 1'
#
loop_
_entity.id
_entity.type
_entity.pdbx_description
1 polymer ?
#
loop_
_entity_poly.entity_id
_entity_poly.type
_entity_poly.pdbx_seq_one_letter_code
_entity_poly.pdbx_strand_id
1 'polypeptide(L)'
;MKKAKAVFAVALILLLHSFLWLSLKGVIQKIEQENGVMENYQVINLFLGIALWIWALRRSRFRADKILFAGLALFSGTILILEVDFRQMNAPLLNAIINGKIRDLWLGTLWLVGIIFFVRNAKPVLNAFLSWLRTPAAVLMFAAGAFWITSALIDKSLLGRKDLFNEELMEVNATLLMTASALLNLYTQNRQPSPGYTPEPAALIL
;
A
#
# COMPACT_ATOMS: atom_id res chain seq x y z
N MET A 1 20.10 -15.38 5.61
CA MET A 1 20.95 -14.27 5.14
C MET A 1 20.34 -13.38 4.06
N LYS A 2 19.85 -13.88 2.91
CA LYS A 2 19.32 -13.00 1.82
C LYS A 2 18.11 -12.13 2.23
N LYS A 3 17.17 -12.68 3.03
CA LYS A 3 16.01 -11.93 3.55
C LYS A 3 16.43 -10.75 4.44
N ALA A 4 17.37 -10.97 5.36
CA ALA A 4 17.90 -9.95 6.25
C ALA A 4 18.59 -8.81 5.48
N LYS A 5 19.33 -9.13 4.40
CA LYS A 5 19.95 -8.13 3.52
C LYS A 5 18.93 -7.24 2.81
N ALA A 6 17.81 -7.80 2.34
CA ALA A 6 16.76 -7.03 1.67
C ALA A 6 16.05 -6.08 2.65
N VAL A 7 15.70 -6.56 3.85
CA VAL A 7 15.11 -5.73 4.90
C VAL A 7 16.06 -4.62 5.34
N PHE A 8 17.35 -4.95 5.53
CA PHE A 8 18.38 -3.96 5.85
C PHE A 8 18.56 -2.91 4.75
N ALA A 9 18.55 -3.31 3.48
CA ALA A 9 18.64 -2.37 2.37
C ALA A 9 17.43 -1.42 2.33
N VAL A 10 16.22 -1.92 2.55
CA VAL A 10 15.01 -1.07 2.63
C VAL A 10 15.09 -0.12 3.83
N ALA A 11 15.53 -0.60 5.00
CA ALA A 11 15.73 0.25 6.17
C ALA A 11 16.76 1.36 5.91
N LEU A 12 17.88 1.04 5.24
CA LEU A 12 18.88 2.03 4.86
C LEU A 12 18.32 3.06 3.87
N ILE A 13 17.55 2.61 2.86
CA ILE A 13 16.86 3.52 1.93
C ILE A 13 15.91 4.45 2.68
N LEU A 14 15.10 3.93 3.60
CA LEU A 14 14.19 4.75 4.42
C LEU A 14 14.93 5.76 5.29
N LEU A 15 16.04 5.37 5.90
CA LEU A 15 16.86 6.28 6.72
C LEU A 15 17.48 7.39 5.88
N LEU A 16 18.08 7.05 4.74
CA LEU A 16 18.65 8.04 3.82
C LEU A 16 17.57 8.96 3.26
N HIS A 17 16.43 8.40 2.88
CA HIS A 17 15.30 9.16 2.36
C HIS A 17 14.72 10.10 3.42
N SER A 18 14.52 9.63 4.65
CA SER A 18 14.05 10.46 5.77
C SER A 18 15.06 11.55 6.11
N PHE A 19 16.36 11.23 6.09
CA PHE A 19 17.41 12.23 6.28
C PHE A 19 17.37 13.32 5.21
N LEU A 20 17.17 12.96 3.93
CA LEU A 20 17.01 13.93 2.85
C LEU A 20 15.84 14.88 3.11
N TRP A 21 14.65 14.35 3.44
CA TRP A 21 13.50 15.20 3.78
C TRP A 21 13.77 16.12 4.97
N LEU A 22 14.36 15.59 6.05
CA LEU A 22 14.72 16.37 7.22
C LEU A 22 15.73 17.48 6.89
N SER A 23 16.72 17.20 6.04
CA SER A 23 17.72 18.19 5.61
C SER A 23 17.11 19.30 4.75
N LEU A 24 16.00 19.02 4.07
CA LEU A 24 15.26 19.97 3.23
C LEU A 24 14.10 20.65 3.95
N LYS A 25 13.82 20.32 5.22
CA LYS A 25 12.67 20.81 5.98
C LYS A 25 12.50 22.33 5.90
N GLY A 26 13.56 23.09 6.13
CA GLY A 26 13.53 24.56 6.12
C GLY A 26 13.31 25.18 4.73
N VAL A 27 13.60 24.44 3.66
CA VAL A 27 13.35 24.86 2.27
C VAL A 27 11.90 24.52 1.89
N ILE A 28 11.45 23.31 2.20
CA ILE A 28 10.09 22.84 1.93
C ILE A 28 9.07 23.71 2.66
N GLN A 29 9.26 23.95 3.97
CA GLN A 29 8.39 24.83 4.76
C GLN A 29 8.35 26.29 4.26
N LYS A 30 9.35 26.75 3.50
CA LYS A 30 9.36 28.09 2.89
C LYS A 30 8.70 28.12 1.52
N ILE A 31 8.81 27.04 0.76
CA ILE A 31 8.18 26.90 -0.57
C ILE A 31 6.69 26.60 -0.43
N GLU A 32 6.29 26.00 0.69
CA GLU A 32 4.94 25.46 0.89
C GLU A 32 4.31 26.01 2.18
N GLN A 33 3.34 26.93 2.00
CA GLN A 33 2.29 27.14 3.00
C GLN A 33 1.27 25.98 3.01
N GLU A 34 1.36 25.04 2.05
CA GLU A 34 0.53 23.84 1.89
C GLU A 34 1.45 22.68 1.43
N ASN A 35 1.50 21.56 2.15
CA ASN A 35 2.42 20.40 1.98
C ASN A 35 2.33 19.62 0.64
N GLY A 36 2.22 20.29 -0.51
CA GLY A 36 1.91 19.64 -1.78
C GLY A 36 2.97 18.65 -2.30
N VAL A 37 4.26 18.86 -2.04
CA VAL A 37 5.35 18.05 -2.60
C VAL A 37 5.42 16.67 -1.94
N MET A 38 5.27 16.58 -0.62
CA MET A 38 5.26 15.29 0.09
C MET A 38 4.04 14.48 -0.33
N GLU A 39 2.84 15.04 -0.25
CA GLU A 39 1.60 14.40 -0.72
C GLU A 39 1.69 13.96 -2.20
N ASN A 40 2.26 14.77 -3.12
CA ASN A 40 2.47 14.36 -4.51
C ASN A 40 3.37 13.12 -4.62
N TYR A 41 4.42 13.09 -3.81
CA TYR A 41 5.31 11.93 -3.72
C TYR A 41 4.58 10.70 -3.16
N GLN A 42 3.71 10.89 -2.17
CA GLN A 42 2.84 9.84 -1.63
C GLN A 42 1.95 9.24 -2.73
N VAL A 43 1.23 10.09 -3.47
CA VAL A 43 0.34 9.71 -4.58
C VAL A 43 1.08 8.90 -5.63
N ILE A 44 2.25 9.35 -6.08
CA ILE A 44 3.07 8.64 -7.08
C ILE A 44 3.46 7.25 -6.58
N ASN A 45 3.90 7.14 -5.32
CA ASN A 45 4.27 5.87 -4.73
C ASN A 45 3.07 4.92 -4.63
N LEU A 46 1.92 5.40 -4.15
CA LEU A 46 0.71 4.58 -4.07
C LEU A 46 0.27 4.08 -5.43
N PHE A 47 0.30 4.94 -6.45
CA PHE A 47 -0.02 4.55 -7.83
C PHE A 47 0.91 3.43 -8.33
N LEU A 48 2.22 3.57 -8.10
CA LEU A 48 3.21 2.55 -8.44
C LEU A 48 2.97 1.24 -7.66
N GLY A 49 2.73 1.32 -6.36
CA GLY A 49 2.42 0.17 -5.51
C GLY A 49 1.20 -0.61 -5.99
N ILE A 50 0.11 0.10 -6.33
CA ILE A 50 -1.10 -0.49 -6.92
C ILE A 50 -0.78 -1.19 -8.24
N ALA A 51 -0.04 -0.53 -9.15
CA ALA A 51 0.34 -1.13 -10.42
C ALA A 51 1.17 -2.41 -10.23
N LEU A 52 2.10 -2.42 -9.27
CA LEU A 52 2.89 -3.60 -8.93
C LEU A 52 2.04 -4.74 -8.35
N TRP A 53 1.06 -4.45 -7.49
CA TRP A 53 0.13 -5.47 -6.98
C TRP A 53 -0.78 -6.05 -8.07
N ILE A 54 -1.30 -5.19 -8.96
CA ILE A 54 -2.06 -5.64 -10.14
C ILE A 54 -1.19 -6.52 -11.03
N TRP A 55 0.10 -6.18 -11.18
CA TRP A 55 1.03 -7.02 -11.93
C TRP A 55 1.26 -8.38 -11.24
N ALA A 56 1.43 -8.40 -9.91
CA ALA A 56 1.57 -9.63 -9.13
C ALA A 56 0.31 -10.52 -9.25
N LEU A 57 -0.88 -9.92 -9.22
CA LEU A 57 -2.15 -10.58 -9.50
C LEU A 57 -2.14 -11.23 -10.89
N ARG A 58 -1.78 -10.48 -11.94
CA ARG A 58 -1.76 -10.99 -13.33
C ARG A 58 -0.77 -12.14 -13.52
N ARG A 59 0.38 -12.10 -12.83
CA ARG A 59 1.41 -13.15 -12.91
C ARG A 59 1.11 -14.37 -12.06
N SER A 60 0.25 -14.25 -11.05
CA SER A 60 -0.07 -15.37 -10.19
C SER A 60 -0.85 -16.44 -10.94
N ARG A 61 -0.46 -17.71 -10.76
CA ARG A 61 -1.17 -18.86 -11.32
C ARG A 61 -2.30 -19.33 -10.41
N PHE A 62 -2.23 -19.04 -9.11
CA PHE A 62 -3.14 -19.55 -8.12
C PHE A 62 -4.26 -18.56 -7.81
N ARG A 63 -5.51 -19.04 -7.79
CA ARG A 63 -6.68 -18.20 -7.51
C ARG A 63 -6.60 -17.54 -6.12
N ALA A 64 -6.08 -18.25 -5.12
CA ALA A 64 -5.93 -17.74 -3.76
C ALA A 64 -5.00 -16.51 -3.70
N ASP A 65 -3.83 -16.63 -4.33
CA ASP A 65 -2.85 -15.56 -4.47
C ASP A 65 -3.43 -14.37 -5.24
N LYS A 66 -4.20 -14.62 -6.32
CA LYS A 66 -4.90 -13.55 -7.04
C LYS A 66 -5.84 -12.77 -6.12
N ILE A 67 -6.69 -13.46 -5.35
CA ILE A 67 -7.61 -12.81 -4.41
C ILE A 67 -6.84 -11.98 -3.38
N LEU A 68 -5.73 -12.53 -2.83
CA LEU A 68 -4.86 -11.82 -1.90
C LEU A 68 -4.28 -10.53 -2.52
N PHE A 69 -3.69 -10.61 -3.71
CA PHE A 69 -3.08 -9.44 -4.36
C PHE A 69 -4.11 -8.42 -4.85
N ALA A 70 -5.30 -8.87 -5.25
CA ALA A 70 -6.43 -7.98 -5.50
C ALA A 70 -6.80 -7.19 -4.22
N GLY A 71 -6.85 -7.87 -3.07
CA GLY A 71 -7.08 -7.23 -1.78
C GLY A 71 -6.01 -6.21 -1.41
N LEU A 72 -4.72 -6.53 -1.60
CA LEU A 72 -3.63 -5.59 -1.35
C LEU A 72 -3.63 -4.40 -2.32
N ALA A 73 -4.00 -4.61 -3.58
CA ALA A 73 -4.19 -3.54 -4.55
C ALA A 73 -5.37 -2.64 -4.15
N LEU A 74 -6.51 -3.22 -3.74
CA LEU A 74 -7.68 -2.48 -3.27
C LEU A 74 -7.40 -1.69 -1.99
N PHE A 75 -6.63 -2.27 -1.06
CA PHE A 75 -6.16 -1.58 0.13
C PHE A 75 -5.28 -0.38 -0.23
N SER A 76 -4.28 -0.56 -1.08
CA SER A 76 -3.41 0.54 -1.53
C SER A 76 -4.19 1.61 -2.30
N GLY A 77 -5.18 1.19 -3.10
CA GLY A 77 -6.10 2.08 -3.81
C GLY A 77 -7.00 2.87 -2.86
N THR A 78 -7.47 2.26 -1.78
CA THR A 78 -8.25 2.94 -0.74
C THR A 78 -7.45 4.09 -0.14
N ILE A 79 -6.19 3.85 0.23
CA ILE A 79 -5.30 4.89 0.75
C ILE A 79 -5.05 6.00 -0.28
N LEU A 80 -4.77 5.64 -1.54
CA LEU A 80 -4.61 6.63 -2.62
C LEU A 80 -5.84 7.53 -2.77
N ILE A 81 -7.05 6.97 -2.71
CA ILE A 81 -8.27 7.75 -2.85
C ILE A 81 -8.44 8.68 -1.66
N LEU A 82 -8.12 8.23 -0.43
CA LEU A 82 -8.17 9.09 0.77
C LEU A 82 -7.18 10.25 0.67
N GLU A 83 -5.99 10.00 0.12
CA GLU A 83 -4.97 11.03 -0.10
C GLU A 83 -5.42 12.09 -1.13
N VAL A 84 -6.12 11.66 -2.18
CA VAL A 84 -6.59 12.55 -3.24
C VAL A 84 -7.94 13.23 -2.89
N ASP A 85 -8.72 12.67 -1.96
CA ASP A 85 -10.05 13.19 -1.56
C ASP A 85 -9.99 14.64 -1.04
N PHE A 86 -8.87 15.02 -0.42
CA PHE A 86 -8.68 16.37 0.11
C PHE A 86 -8.37 17.42 -0.97
N ARG A 87 -8.10 17.00 -2.21
CA ARG A 87 -7.69 17.90 -3.30
C ARG A 87 -8.87 18.23 -4.20
N GLN A 88 -9.30 19.49 -4.19
CA GLN A 88 -10.24 19.96 -5.19
C GLN A 88 -9.54 20.06 -6.55
N MET A 89 -9.82 19.12 -7.45
CA MET A 89 -9.33 19.21 -8.82
C MET A 89 -10.20 20.18 -9.63
N ASN A 90 -9.64 20.79 -10.68
CA ASN A 90 -10.39 21.56 -11.68
C ASN A 90 -11.22 20.65 -12.62
N ALA A 91 -11.84 19.60 -12.08
CA ALA A 91 -12.59 18.58 -12.81
C ALA A 91 -13.79 18.12 -11.96
N PRO A 92 -14.96 18.78 -12.09
CA PRO A 92 -16.13 18.53 -11.25
C PRO A 92 -16.60 17.07 -11.25
N LEU A 93 -16.54 16.40 -12.40
CA LEU A 93 -16.92 15.00 -12.52
C LEU A 93 -15.96 14.08 -11.77
N LEU A 94 -14.65 14.35 -11.83
CA LEU A 94 -13.67 13.56 -11.08
C LEU A 94 -13.88 13.77 -9.59
N ASN A 95 -14.01 15.01 -9.12
CA ASN A 95 -14.31 15.31 -7.72
C ASN A 95 -15.58 14.59 -7.24
N ALA A 96 -16.63 14.52 -8.08
CA ALA A 96 -17.85 13.79 -7.72
C ALA A 96 -17.64 12.27 -7.56
N ILE A 97 -16.70 11.68 -8.30
CA ILE A 97 -16.41 10.24 -8.24
C ILE A 97 -15.48 9.91 -7.08
N ILE A 98 -14.48 10.76 -6.84
CA ILE A 98 -13.44 10.52 -5.83
C ILE A 98 -13.81 11.05 -4.44
N ASN A 99 -14.79 11.93 -4.31
CA ASN A 99 -15.14 12.56 -3.03
C ASN A 99 -16.55 12.21 -2.54
N GLY A 100 -16.69 12.12 -1.22
CA GLY A 100 -17.98 11.99 -0.53
C GLY A 100 -18.74 10.68 -0.79
N LYS A 101 -20.09 10.75 -0.78
CA LYS A 101 -20.97 9.57 -0.74
C LYS A 101 -20.85 8.64 -1.95
N ILE A 102 -20.58 9.19 -3.13
CA ILE A 102 -20.43 8.39 -4.36
C ILE A 102 -19.18 7.50 -4.24
N ARG A 103 -18.06 8.09 -3.78
CA ARG A 103 -16.85 7.35 -3.44
C ARG A 103 -17.14 6.22 -2.47
N ASP A 104 -17.76 6.54 -1.35
CA ASP A 104 -18.04 5.56 -0.30
C ASP A 104 -18.88 4.39 -0.83
N LEU A 105 -19.85 4.67 -1.71
CA LEU A 105 -20.70 3.65 -2.32
C LEU A 105 -19.91 2.69 -3.23
N TRP A 106 -19.14 3.19 -4.20
CA TRP A 106 -18.43 2.30 -5.12
C TRP A 106 -17.25 1.62 -4.43
N LEU A 107 -16.55 2.30 -3.53
CA LEU A 107 -15.43 1.72 -2.78
C LEU A 107 -15.93 0.65 -1.79
N GLY A 108 -17.03 0.93 -1.09
CA GLY A 108 -17.72 -0.05 -0.27
C GLY A 108 -18.19 -1.27 -1.07
N THR A 109 -18.72 -1.05 -2.28
CA THR A 109 -19.09 -2.14 -3.19
C THR A 109 -17.88 -2.99 -3.59
N LEU A 110 -16.74 -2.39 -3.92
CA LEU A 110 -15.51 -3.12 -4.23
C LEU A 110 -15.03 -3.97 -3.04
N TRP A 111 -15.07 -3.41 -1.83
CA TRP A 111 -14.72 -4.14 -0.61
C TRP A 111 -15.69 -5.30 -0.35
N LEU A 112 -16.99 -5.10 -0.52
CA LEU A 112 -17.98 -6.18 -0.41
C LEU A 112 -17.72 -7.31 -1.41
N VAL A 113 -17.45 -6.97 -2.67
CA VAL A 113 -17.08 -7.95 -3.69
C VAL A 113 -15.81 -8.70 -3.27
N GLY A 114 -14.78 -7.98 -2.81
CA GLY A 114 -13.55 -8.57 -2.30
C GLY A 114 -13.78 -9.56 -1.14
N ILE A 115 -14.61 -9.18 -0.17
CA ILE A 115 -15.00 -10.03 0.96
C ILE A 115 -15.74 -11.27 0.49
N ILE A 116 -16.69 -11.14 -0.46
CA ILE A 116 -17.41 -12.30 -1.02
C ILE A 116 -16.44 -13.28 -1.67
N PHE A 117 -15.47 -12.79 -2.45
CA PHE A 117 -14.45 -13.65 -3.06
C PHE A 117 -13.55 -14.31 -2.02
N PHE A 118 -13.14 -13.57 -0.98
CA PHE A 118 -12.37 -14.08 0.14
C PHE A 118 -13.12 -15.21 0.86
N VAL A 119 -14.37 -14.97 1.29
CA VAL A 119 -15.19 -15.93 2.03
C VAL A 119 -15.45 -17.20 1.22
N ARG A 120 -15.77 -17.07 -0.08
CA ARG A 120 -15.95 -18.21 -0.99
C ARG A 120 -14.69 -19.06 -1.17
N ASN A 121 -13.51 -18.51 -0.88
CA ASN A 121 -12.21 -19.18 -1.01
C ASN A 121 -11.44 -19.14 0.32
N ALA A 122 -12.14 -19.10 1.47
CA ALA A 122 -11.55 -18.70 2.75
C ALA A 122 -10.32 -19.53 3.13
N LYS A 123 -10.42 -20.86 3.09
CA LYS A 123 -9.31 -21.75 3.47
C LYS A 123 -8.06 -21.57 2.58
N PRO A 124 -8.15 -21.68 1.24
CA PRO A 124 -6.99 -21.47 0.38
C PRO A 124 -6.43 -20.04 0.43
N VAL A 125 -7.28 -19.01 0.53
CA VAL A 125 -6.82 -17.62 0.64
C VAL A 125 -6.16 -17.36 1.99
N LEU A 126 -6.71 -17.90 3.09
CA LEU A 126 -6.09 -17.80 4.41
C LEU A 126 -4.72 -18.47 4.43
N ASN A 127 -4.59 -19.65 3.83
CA ASN A 127 -3.28 -20.32 3.73
C ASN A 127 -2.28 -19.50 2.91
N ALA A 128 -2.71 -18.90 1.78
CA ALA A 128 -1.89 -18.00 1.00
C ALA A 128 -1.45 -16.77 1.81
N PHE A 129 -2.37 -16.17 2.56
CA PHE A 129 -2.10 -15.05 3.45
C PHE A 129 -1.12 -15.41 4.57
N LEU A 130 -1.33 -16.52 5.27
CA LEU A 130 -0.44 -16.99 6.34
C LEU A 130 0.97 -17.33 5.81
N SER A 131 1.06 -17.87 4.59
CA SER A 131 2.35 -18.07 3.92
C SER A 131 3.01 -16.74 3.59
N TRP A 132 2.25 -15.80 3.03
CA TRP A 132 2.71 -14.45 2.70
C TRP A 132 3.19 -13.68 3.94
N LEU A 133 2.53 -13.82 5.10
CA LEU A 133 2.95 -13.22 6.37
C LEU A 133 4.38 -13.57 6.79
N ARG A 134 4.89 -14.73 6.36
CA ARG A 134 6.27 -15.18 6.66
C ARG A 134 7.30 -14.61 5.67
N THR A 135 6.88 -13.72 4.78
CA THR A 135 7.73 -13.08 3.79
C THR A 135 8.19 -11.69 4.26
N PRO A 136 9.36 -11.24 3.80
CA PRO A 136 9.79 -9.86 4.03
C PRO A 136 8.81 -8.82 3.46
N ALA A 137 8.11 -9.12 2.37
CA ALA A 137 7.13 -8.21 1.79
C ALA A 137 6.00 -7.90 2.79
N ALA A 138 5.46 -8.94 3.45
CA ALA A 138 4.47 -8.75 4.50
C ALA A 138 4.99 -7.87 5.64
N VAL A 139 6.22 -8.10 6.11
CA VAL A 139 6.83 -7.27 7.16
C VAL A 139 6.83 -5.79 6.77
N LEU A 140 7.19 -5.46 5.52
CA LEU A 140 7.18 -4.08 5.03
C LEU A 140 5.75 -3.51 4.94
N MET A 141 4.78 -4.30 4.48
CA MET A 141 3.37 -3.86 4.41
C MET A 141 2.79 -3.58 5.80
N PHE A 142 3.07 -4.45 6.80
CA PHE A 142 2.61 -4.21 8.17
C PHE A 142 3.34 -3.03 8.82
N ALA A 143 4.63 -2.85 8.54
CA ALA A 143 5.36 -1.65 8.96
C ALA A 143 4.71 -0.39 8.36
N ALA A 144 4.36 -0.40 7.07
CA ALA A 144 3.63 0.71 6.45
C ALA A 144 2.30 1.01 7.16
N GLY A 145 1.52 -0.03 7.49
CA GLY A 145 0.30 0.11 8.27
C GLY A 145 0.53 0.76 9.64
N ALA A 146 1.62 0.40 10.32
CA ALA A 146 2.00 1.02 11.60
C ALA A 146 2.35 2.51 11.45
N PHE A 147 3.04 2.89 10.36
CA PHE A 147 3.30 4.30 10.03
C PHE A 147 2.00 5.07 9.78
N TRP A 148 1.07 4.53 8.96
CA TRP A 148 -0.24 5.14 8.73
C TRP A 148 -1.04 5.35 10.01
N ILE A 149 -1.11 4.32 10.87
CA ILE A 149 -1.83 4.43 12.16
C ILE A 149 -1.18 5.50 13.04
N THR A 150 0.16 5.53 13.10
CA THR A 150 0.87 6.48 13.97
C THR A 150 0.77 7.91 13.43
N SER A 151 0.79 8.11 12.10
CA SER A 151 0.49 9.41 11.48
C SER A 151 -0.89 9.92 11.89
N ALA A 152 -1.92 9.09 11.75
CA ALA A 152 -3.28 9.43 12.14
C ALA A 152 -3.45 9.74 13.65
N LEU A 153 -2.60 9.18 14.51
CA LEU A 153 -2.58 9.51 15.94
C LEU A 153 -1.92 10.87 16.23
N ILE A 154 -0.94 11.27 15.41
CA ILE A 154 -0.28 12.57 15.49
C ILE A 154 -1.22 13.68 15.02
N ASP A 155 -1.92 13.50 13.89
CA ASP A 155 -2.89 14.47 13.34
C ASP A 155 -4.00 14.81 14.35
N LYS A 156 -4.51 13.79 15.06
CA LYS A 156 -5.60 13.94 16.06
C LYS A 156 -5.19 14.63 17.36
N SER A 157 -4.01 15.24 17.44
CA SER A 157 -3.60 16.15 18.51
C SER A 157 -3.50 15.57 19.93
N LEU A 158 -3.34 14.24 20.08
CA LEU A 158 -3.00 13.65 21.38
C LEU A 158 -1.69 14.21 21.98
N LEU A 159 -0.87 14.89 21.17
CA LEU A 159 0.42 15.47 21.52
C LEU A 159 0.43 17.02 21.56
N GLY A 160 -0.73 17.68 21.44
CA GLY A 160 -0.88 19.11 21.75
C GLY A 160 -0.29 20.14 20.76
N ARG A 161 0.40 19.73 19.69
CA ARG A 161 0.76 20.59 18.54
C ARG A 161 0.67 19.80 17.24
N LYS A 162 0.08 20.39 16.20
CA LYS A 162 0.03 19.81 14.86
C LYS A 162 1.41 19.92 14.21
N ASP A 163 2.16 18.83 14.15
CA ASP A 163 3.46 18.76 13.46
C ASP A 163 3.27 18.15 12.07
N LEU A 164 2.68 18.96 11.20
CA LEU A 164 2.34 18.61 9.82
C LEU A 164 3.50 17.97 9.07
N PHE A 165 4.73 18.46 9.24
CA PHE A 165 5.88 17.88 8.54
C PHE A 165 6.17 16.44 8.98
N ASN A 166 6.07 16.16 10.28
CA ASN A 166 6.35 14.83 10.80
C ASN A 166 5.24 13.84 10.43
N GLU A 167 3.99 14.29 10.42
CA GLU A 167 2.83 13.57 9.87
C GLU A 167 3.10 13.13 8.41
N GLU A 168 3.34 14.10 7.52
CA GLU A 168 3.62 13.86 6.10
C GLU A 168 4.83 12.96 5.87
N LEU A 169 5.91 13.15 6.65
CA LEU A 169 7.11 12.31 6.54
C LEU A 169 6.80 10.84 6.90
N MET A 170 5.92 10.62 7.88
CA MET A 170 5.50 9.26 8.25
C MET A 170 4.69 8.60 7.15
N GLU A 171 3.81 9.36 6.49
CA GLU A 171 2.97 8.87 5.40
C GLU A 171 3.78 8.61 4.12
N VAL A 172 4.72 9.49 3.79
CA VAL A 172 5.73 9.27 2.75
C VAL A 172 6.50 7.96 2.99
N ASN A 173 6.94 7.70 4.23
CA ASN A 173 7.59 6.44 4.57
C ASN A 173 6.64 5.24 4.47
N ALA A 174 5.37 5.41 4.83
CA ALA A 174 4.36 4.38 4.69
C ALA A 174 4.15 4.00 3.20
N THR A 175 3.96 4.98 2.32
CA THR A 175 3.77 4.73 0.88
C THR A 175 4.99 4.06 0.25
N LEU A 176 6.20 4.46 0.62
CA LEU A 176 7.43 3.79 0.20
C LEU A 176 7.50 2.33 0.62
N LEU A 177 7.15 2.04 1.87
CA LEU A 177 7.11 0.69 2.41
C LEU A 177 6.06 -0.18 1.69
N MET A 178 4.89 0.37 1.35
CA MET A 178 3.87 -0.33 0.57
C MET A 178 4.38 -0.69 -0.84
N THR A 179 5.04 0.26 -1.51
CA THR A 179 5.65 0.05 -2.84
C THR A 179 6.79 -0.96 -2.78
N ALA A 180 7.68 -0.84 -1.79
CA ALA A 180 8.78 -1.77 -1.57
C ALA A 180 8.27 -3.20 -1.27
N SER A 181 7.18 -3.32 -0.50
CA SER A 181 6.49 -4.59 -0.28
C SER A 181 6.02 -5.21 -1.60
N ALA A 182 5.34 -4.44 -2.44
CA ALA A 182 4.82 -4.92 -3.73
C ALA A 182 5.96 -5.39 -4.66
N LEU A 183 7.04 -4.60 -4.74
CA LEU A 183 8.23 -4.92 -5.53
C LEU A 183 8.93 -6.19 -5.03
N LEU A 184 9.10 -6.30 -3.70
CA LEU A 184 9.76 -7.45 -3.10
C LEU A 184 8.93 -8.72 -3.27
N ASN A 185 7.60 -8.62 -3.19
CA ASN A 185 6.69 -9.72 -3.48
C ASN A 185 6.89 -10.24 -4.91
N LEU A 186 6.88 -9.36 -5.92
CA LEU A 186 7.14 -9.72 -7.32
C LEU A 186 8.51 -10.41 -7.52
N TYR A 187 9.55 -9.89 -6.87
CA TYR A 187 10.89 -10.47 -6.93
C TYR A 187 10.93 -11.89 -6.34
N THR A 188 10.19 -12.13 -5.25
CA THR A 188 10.12 -13.45 -4.62
C THR A 188 9.25 -14.45 -5.39
N GLN A 189 8.15 -14.01 -6.00
CA GLN A 189 7.31 -14.85 -6.86
C GLN A 189 8.06 -15.40 -8.07
N ASN A 190 8.99 -14.61 -8.63
CA ASN A 190 9.85 -15.07 -9.72
C ASN A 190 10.81 -16.19 -9.31
N ARG A 191 10.94 -16.49 -8.01
CA ARG A 191 11.95 -17.43 -7.51
C ARG A 191 11.40 -18.75 -7.01
N GLN A 192 10.20 -18.83 -6.44
CA GLN A 192 9.59 -20.11 -6.01
C GLN A 192 8.05 -20.04 -5.96
N PRO A 193 7.32 -21.12 -6.30
CA PRO A 193 5.91 -21.27 -5.92
C PRO A 193 5.79 -21.37 -4.39
N SER A 194 4.71 -20.82 -3.82
CA SER A 194 4.46 -20.84 -2.37
C SER A 194 4.58 -22.27 -1.80
N PRO A 195 5.53 -22.54 -0.88
CA PRO A 195 5.73 -23.88 -0.36
C PRO A 195 4.55 -24.31 0.51
N GLY A 196 3.95 -25.47 0.21
CA GLY A 196 2.87 -26.09 0.99
C GLY A 196 1.50 -26.14 0.33
N TYR A 197 1.35 -25.69 -0.93
CA TYR A 197 0.12 -25.88 -1.70
C TYR A 197 0.32 -26.96 -2.76
N THR A 198 -0.32 -28.12 -2.58
CA THR A 198 -0.58 -29.04 -3.69
C THR A 198 -1.65 -28.40 -4.58
N PRO A 199 -1.35 -28.11 -5.85
CA PRO A 199 -2.32 -27.54 -6.76
C PRO A 199 -3.47 -28.53 -6.96
N GLU A 200 -4.71 -28.09 -6.72
CA GLU A 200 -5.75 -28.57 -7.62
C GLU A 200 -5.41 -27.96 -8.98
N PRO A 201 -5.20 -28.78 -10.03
CA PRO A 201 -5.07 -28.25 -11.36
C PRO A 201 -6.33 -27.44 -11.63
N ALA A 202 -6.16 -26.18 -12.03
CA ALA A 202 -7.26 -25.48 -12.66
C ALA A 202 -7.73 -26.39 -13.80
N ALA A 203 -8.96 -26.91 -13.69
CA ALA A 203 -9.57 -27.65 -14.78
C ALA A 203 -9.40 -26.78 -16.02
N LEU A 204 -8.74 -27.34 -17.04
CA LEU A 204 -8.68 -26.78 -18.38
C LEU A 204 -10.12 -26.56 -18.83
N ILE A 205 -10.64 -25.35 -18.64
CA ILE A 205 -11.79 -24.89 -19.38
C ILE A 205 -11.19 -24.41 -20.70
N LEU A 206 -11.19 -25.32 -21.67
CA LEU A 206 -11.05 -25.03 -23.10
C LEU A 206 -12.19 -24.11 -23.55
#